data_AF-A0A1S1LHS0-F1
#
_entry.id   AF-A0A1S1LHS0-F1
#
_cell.length_a   1.000
_cell.length_b   1.000
_cell.length_c   1.000
_cell.angle_alpha   90.00
_cell.angle_beta   90.00
_cell.angle_gamma   90.00
#
_symmetry.space_group_name_H-M   'P 1'
#
loop_
_entity.id
_entity.type
_entity.pdbx_description
1 polymer ?
#
loop_
_entity_poly.entity_id
_entity_poly.type
_entity_poly.pdbx_seq_one_letter_code
_entity_poly.pdbx_strand_id
1 'polypeptide(L)'
;MGSNTVIYRGYGNQKSSGGRLVVVDVNGDLSPLPHQSKHSPTGMSWGYSGSGPADLARSLLIHALGDRARCATCAGSGEVVYDTVARLDIPVASRSPDADPGRYSEVLGCNECEEGCAVSRACYQRFKHDVIAGLSESGWSLTQNQILQWVDEYPSS
;
A
#
# COMPACT_ATOMS: atom_id res chain seq x y z
N MET A 1 -21.33 -1.67 18.29
CA MET A 1 -20.67 -0.69 17.40
C MET A 1 -20.62 -1.34 16.04
N GLY A 2 -21.35 -0.82 15.05
CA GLY A 2 -21.36 -1.41 13.72
C GLY A 2 -19.96 -1.38 13.13
N SER A 3 -19.43 -2.52 12.71
CA SER A 3 -18.17 -2.59 11.98
C SER A 3 -18.32 -1.81 10.67
N ASN A 4 -17.59 -0.70 10.53
CA ASN A 4 -17.52 0.04 9.27
C ASN A 4 -17.02 -0.91 8.19
N THR A 5 -17.92 -1.31 7.29
CA THR A 5 -17.58 -2.25 6.23
C THR A 5 -17.02 -1.45 5.07
N VAL A 6 -15.73 -1.63 4.79
CA VAL A 6 -15.08 -1.01 3.64
C VAL A 6 -15.22 -1.92 2.42
N ILE A 7 -15.77 -1.37 1.34
CA ILE A 7 -15.93 -2.07 0.06
C ILE A 7 -15.18 -1.29 -1.03
N TYR A 8 -14.31 -1.99 -1.74
CA TYR A 8 -13.63 -1.48 -2.93
C TYR A 8 -14.45 -1.83 -4.16
N ARG A 9 -14.68 -0.87 -5.05
CA ARG A 9 -15.42 -1.07 -6.29
C ARG A 9 -14.61 -0.58 -7.47
N GLY A 10 -14.38 -1.47 -8.43
CA GLY A 10 -13.82 -1.11 -9.73
C GLY A 10 -14.93 -0.94 -10.75
N TYR A 11 -14.94 0.22 -11.41
CA TYR A 11 -15.86 0.50 -12.51
C TYR A 11 -15.13 0.35 -13.83
N GLY A 12 -15.62 -0.57 -14.67
CA GLY A 12 -15.10 -0.82 -16.00
C GLY A 12 -15.20 0.39 -16.90
N ASN A 13 -14.50 0.35 -18.03
CA ASN A 13 -14.39 1.50 -18.90
C ASN A 13 -15.63 1.65 -19.79
N GLN A 14 -16.58 2.52 -19.41
CA GLN A 14 -17.80 2.75 -20.21
C GLN A 14 -17.59 3.70 -21.41
N LYS A 15 -16.45 4.42 -21.46
CA LYS A 15 -16.02 5.24 -22.60
C LYS A 15 -14.50 5.17 -22.73
N SER A 16 -13.97 4.98 -23.94
CA SER A 16 -12.53 4.83 -24.22
C SER A 16 -11.63 5.98 -23.73
N SER A 17 -12.20 7.15 -23.43
CA SER A 17 -11.51 8.34 -22.93
C SER A 17 -11.54 8.50 -21.40
N GLY A 18 -12.35 7.72 -20.67
CA GLY A 18 -12.30 7.64 -19.21
C GLY A 18 -11.27 6.61 -18.77
N GLY A 19 -10.54 6.86 -17.69
CA GLY A 19 -9.74 5.80 -17.06
C GLY A 19 -10.64 4.80 -16.33
N ARG A 20 -10.11 3.61 -16.06
CA ARG A 20 -10.69 2.69 -15.07
C ARG A 20 -10.69 3.38 -13.69
N LEU A 21 -11.84 3.40 -13.01
CA LEU A 21 -11.99 4.04 -11.69
C LEU A 21 -12.10 2.99 -10.60
N VAL A 22 -11.41 3.23 -9.49
CA VAL A 22 -11.56 2.45 -8.25
C VAL A 22 -11.96 3.37 -7.12
N VAL A 23 -13.05 3.04 -6.43
CA VAL A 23 -13.55 3.78 -5.28
C VAL A 23 -13.55 2.91 -4.03
N VAL A 24 -13.39 3.59 -2.89
CA VAL A 24 -13.60 3.06 -1.55
C VAL A 24 -14.97 3.55 -1.09
N ASP A 25 -15.83 2.60 -0.76
CA ASP A 25 -17.18 2.79 -0.22
C ASP A 25 -17.15 2.46 1.27
N VAL A 26 -17.32 3.47 2.11
CA VAL A 26 -17.42 3.34 3.57
C VAL A 26 -18.83 3.72 3.99
N ASN A 27 -19.70 2.71 4.18
CA ASN A 27 -21.10 2.90 4.54
C ASN A 27 -21.88 3.85 3.59
N GLY A 28 -21.55 3.87 2.30
CA GLY A 28 -22.17 4.75 1.30
C GLY A 28 -21.35 5.99 0.95
N ASP A 29 -20.33 6.34 1.76
CA ASP A 29 -19.43 7.44 1.45
C ASP A 29 -18.36 6.98 0.47
N LEU A 30 -18.44 7.50 -0.76
CA LEU A 30 -17.55 7.13 -1.87
C LEU A 30 -16.38 8.10 -1.97
N SER A 31 -15.17 7.54 -2.03
CA SER A 31 -13.93 8.28 -2.28
C SER A 31 -13.04 7.52 -3.25
N PRO A 32 -12.17 8.19 -4.03
CA PRO A 32 -11.19 7.49 -4.86
C PRO A 32 -10.22 6.67 -4.00
N LEU A 33 -9.85 5.46 -4.45
CA LEU A 33 -8.73 4.73 -3.84
C LEU A 33 -7.43 5.53 -4.08
N PRO A 34 -6.65 5.88 -3.03
CA PRO A 34 -5.36 6.53 -3.20
C PRO A 34 -4.42 5.66 -4.04
N HIS A 35 -3.97 6.19 -5.19
CA HIS A 35 -3.08 5.48 -6.08
C HIS A 35 -1.65 5.54 -5.54
N GLN A 36 -1.18 4.38 -5.08
CA GLN A 36 0.18 4.20 -4.59
C GLN A 36 1.10 3.86 -5.78
N SER A 37 1.31 4.86 -6.64
CA SER A 37 1.99 4.74 -7.94
C SER A 37 3.41 4.22 -7.81
N LYS A 38 3.73 3.16 -8.55
CA LYS A 38 5.09 2.62 -8.61
C LYS A 38 5.46 2.09 -10.00
N HIS A 39 4.56 1.34 -10.63
CA HIS A 39 4.82 0.70 -11.92
C HIS A 39 4.14 1.42 -13.07
N SER A 40 3.08 2.19 -12.82
CA SER A 40 2.31 2.83 -13.88
C SER A 40 1.85 4.24 -13.52
N PRO A 41 2.45 5.30 -14.09
CA PRO A 41 1.97 6.67 -13.90
C PRO A 41 0.59 6.90 -14.56
N THR A 42 0.16 6.01 -15.45
CA THR A 42 -1.14 6.08 -16.15
C THR A 42 -2.31 5.54 -15.34
N GLY A 43 -2.07 5.00 -14.13
CA GLY A 43 -3.12 4.62 -13.19
C GLY A 43 -3.32 3.11 -12.99
N MET A 44 -4.34 2.78 -12.19
CA MET A 44 -4.70 1.42 -11.80
C MET A 44 -5.52 0.69 -12.88
N SER A 45 -5.35 -0.64 -12.98
CA SER A 45 -6.07 -1.49 -13.94
C SER A 45 -6.23 -2.92 -13.40
N TRP A 46 -7.01 -3.78 -14.06
CA TRP A 46 -7.29 -5.16 -13.63
C TRP A 46 -7.64 -6.07 -14.82
N GLY A 47 -7.88 -7.36 -14.59
CA GLY A 47 -8.31 -8.31 -15.64
C GLY A 47 -7.18 -8.85 -16.53
N TYR A 48 -5.93 -8.51 -16.23
CA TYR A 48 -4.74 -9.03 -16.89
C TYR A 48 -3.52 -8.95 -15.98
N SER A 49 -2.39 -9.54 -16.39
CA SER A 49 -1.11 -9.41 -15.70
C SER A 49 -0.28 -8.27 -16.29
N GLY A 50 -0.06 -7.19 -15.51
CA GLY A 50 0.79 -6.07 -15.93
C GLY A 50 1.03 -5.03 -14.84
N SER A 51 1.59 -3.87 -15.20
CA SER A 51 1.96 -2.80 -14.27
C SER A 51 0.77 -2.11 -13.60
N GLY A 52 -0.29 -1.77 -14.35
CA GLY A 52 -1.50 -1.18 -13.77
C GLY A 52 -2.20 -2.08 -12.73
N PRO A 53 -2.35 -3.40 -13.01
CA PRO A 53 -2.76 -4.40 -12.02
C PRO A 53 -1.84 -4.51 -10.80
N ALA A 54 -0.53 -4.36 -10.96
CA ALA A 54 0.41 -4.36 -9.84
C ALA A 54 0.22 -3.14 -8.93
N ASP A 55 0.00 -1.95 -9.51
CA ASP A 55 -0.30 -0.74 -8.75
C ASP A 55 -1.67 -0.81 -8.06
N LEU A 56 -2.67 -1.42 -8.69
CA LEU A 56 -3.95 -1.69 -8.04
C LEU A 56 -3.79 -2.63 -6.85
N ALA A 57 -3.05 -3.74 -7.03
CA ALA A 57 -2.76 -4.68 -5.95
C ALA A 57 -2.08 -3.99 -4.77
N ARG A 58 -1.02 -3.21 -5.04
CA ARG A 58 -0.29 -2.45 -4.02
C ARG A 58 -1.20 -1.45 -3.29
N SER A 59 -1.99 -0.67 -4.04
CA SER A 59 -2.88 0.36 -3.47
C SER A 59 -3.97 -0.25 -2.59
N LEU A 60 -4.58 -1.35 -3.02
CA LEU A 60 -5.59 -2.07 -2.25
C LEU A 60 -5.03 -2.65 -0.95
N LEU A 61 -3.89 -3.32 -1.00
CA LEU A 61 -3.24 -3.89 0.19
C LEU A 61 -2.86 -2.81 1.20
N ILE A 62 -2.25 -1.71 0.75
CA ILE A 62 -1.87 -0.58 1.61
C ILE A 62 -3.11 0.01 2.28
N HIS A 63 -4.16 0.29 1.52
CA HIS A 63 -5.38 0.86 2.10
C HIS A 63 -6.09 -0.13 3.05
N ALA A 64 -6.14 -1.41 2.71
CA ALA A 64 -6.82 -2.42 3.53
C ALA A 64 -6.10 -2.64 4.86
N LEU A 65 -4.77 -2.62 4.87
CA LEU A 65 -3.95 -2.79 6.06
C LEU A 65 -3.86 -1.53 6.93
N GLY A 66 -4.04 -0.33 6.34
CA GLY A 66 -3.97 0.93 7.07
C GLY A 66 -2.63 1.10 7.78
N ASP A 67 -2.64 1.35 9.09
CA ASP A 67 -1.40 1.49 9.88
C ASP A 67 -0.50 0.24 9.84
N ARG A 68 -1.08 -0.96 9.64
CA ARG A 68 -0.29 -2.20 9.49
C ARG A 68 0.56 -2.20 8.21
N ALA A 69 0.26 -1.34 7.24
CA ALA A 69 1.07 -1.19 6.03
C ALA A 69 2.31 -0.31 6.25
N ARG A 70 2.44 0.40 7.38
CA ARG A 70 3.59 1.27 7.65
C ARG A 70 4.77 0.43 8.13
N CYS A 71 5.96 0.71 7.60
CA CYS A 71 7.20 0.11 8.07
C CYS A 71 7.44 0.49 9.53
N ALA A 72 7.71 -0.51 10.37
CA ALA A 72 7.97 -0.30 11.80
C ALA A 72 9.28 0.47 12.04
N THR A 73 10.33 0.21 11.24
CA THR A 73 11.65 0.82 11.39
C THR A 73 11.64 2.32 11.13
N CYS A 74 11.03 2.77 10.04
CA CYS A 74 10.98 4.18 9.67
C CYS A 74 9.65 4.86 10.03
N ALA A 75 8.73 4.15 10.70
CA ALA A 75 7.36 4.60 10.93
C ALA A 75 6.69 5.13 9.65
N GLY A 76 6.93 4.47 8.52
CA GLY A 76 6.33 4.84 7.24
C GLY A 76 6.84 6.11 6.57
N SER A 77 7.93 6.73 7.04
CA SER A 77 8.56 7.86 6.33
C SER A 77 9.34 7.44 5.08
N GLY A 78 9.80 6.18 5.04
CA GLY A 78 10.78 5.72 4.05
C GLY A 78 12.22 6.15 4.35
N GLU A 79 12.42 6.91 5.43
CA GLU A 79 13.70 7.52 5.79
C GLU A 79 14.06 7.24 7.25
N VAL A 80 15.33 6.99 7.51
CA VAL A 80 15.89 6.72 8.84
C VAL A 80 17.15 7.52 9.09
N VAL A 81 17.58 7.57 10.34
CA VAL A 81 18.96 7.88 10.72
C VAL A 81 19.52 6.75 11.58
N TYR A 82 20.81 6.48 11.45
CA TYR A 82 21.49 5.56 12.35
C TYR A 82 21.82 6.29 13.67
N ASP A 83 21.25 5.83 14.78
CA ASP A 83 21.62 6.31 16.12
C ASP A 83 22.83 5.52 16.61
N THR A 84 23.98 6.19 16.73
CA THR A 84 25.24 5.57 17.16
C THR A 84 25.22 5.07 18.61
N VAL A 85 24.37 5.65 19.47
CA VAL A 85 24.23 5.26 20.88
C VAL A 85 23.34 4.03 20.98
N ALA A 86 22.16 4.07 20.35
CA ALA A 86 21.24 2.93 20.33
C ALA A 86 21.70 1.80 19.40
N ARG A 87 22.63 2.11 18.48
CA ARG A 87 23.19 1.24 17.45
C ARG A 87 22.15 0.65 16.51
N LEU A 88 21.13 1.43 16.16
CA LEU A 88 20.03 1.00 15.31
C LEU A 88 19.50 2.16 14.45
N ASP A 89 18.86 1.80 13.34
CA ASP A 89 18.14 2.75 12.50
C ASP A 89 16.82 3.16 13.19
N ILE A 90 16.63 4.47 13.37
CA ILE A 90 15.41 5.06 13.92
C ILE A 90 14.71 5.93 12.88
N PRO A 91 13.38 6.15 13.00
CA PRO A 91 12.69 7.15 12.20
C PRO A 91 13.34 8.53 12.38
N VAL A 92 13.43 9.30 11.29
CA VAL A 92 13.98 10.68 11.32
C VAL A 92 13.27 11.57 12.36
N ALA A 93 11.96 11.36 12.53
CA ALA A 93 11.14 12.08 13.51
C ALA A 93 11.45 11.74 14.97
N SER A 94 12.17 10.64 15.22
CA SER A 94 12.57 10.21 16.57
C SER A 94 13.92 10.79 17.01
N ARG A 95 14.57 11.61 16.18
CA ARG A 95 15.78 12.34 16.58
C ARG A 95 15.49 13.26 17.75
N SER A 96 16.33 13.19 18.79
CA SER A 96 16.33 14.21 19.83
C SER A 96 16.95 15.50 19.28
N PRO A 97 16.31 16.66 19.42
CA PRO A 97 16.91 17.94 19.02
C PRO A 97 18.12 18.32 19.88
N ASP A 98 18.20 17.80 21.10
CA ASP A 98 19.25 18.07 22.07
C ASP A 98 20.35 16.99 22.08
N ALA A 99 20.40 16.15 21.05
CA ALA A 99 21.43 15.12 20.93
C ALA A 99 22.83 15.72 20.72
N ASP A 100 23.84 15.02 21.23
CA ASP A 100 25.23 15.37 20.96
C ASP A 100 25.50 15.44 19.45
N PRO A 101 26.28 16.43 18.98
CA PRO A 101 26.74 16.48 17.60
C PRO A 101 27.41 15.16 17.20
N GLY A 102 26.94 14.58 16.09
CA GLY A 102 27.46 13.30 15.59
C GLY A 102 26.77 12.05 16.15
N ARG A 103 25.78 12.17 17.04
CA ARG A 103 24.99 11.00 17.50
C ARG A 103 24.26 10.31 16.35
N TYR A 104 23.65 11.08 15.46
CA TYR A 104 22.89 10.58 14.32
C TYR A 104 23.71 10.70 13.03
N SER A 105 23.56 9.72 12.14
CA SER A 105 24.04 9.84 10.76
C SER A 105 23.29 10.93 9.98
N GLU A 106 23.70 11.14 8.73
CA GLU A 106 22.82 11.76 7.73
C GLU A 106 21.52 10.96 7.54
N VAL A 107 20.54 11.58 6.90
CA VAL A 107 19.28 10.90 6.56
C VAL A 107 19.55 9.87 5.46
N LEU A 108 19.13 8.64 5.72
CA LEU A 108 19.29 7.50 4.82
C LEU A 108 17.91 6.96 4.42
N GLY A 109 17.84 6.32 3.25
CA GLY A 109 16.67 5.53 2.88
C GLY A 109 16.54 4.30 3.78
N CYS A 110 15.32 3.96 4.17
CA CYS A 110 15.06 2.77 4.98
C CYS A 110 15.18 1.50 4.12
N ASN A 111 16.10 0.60 4.48
CA ASN A 111 16.34 -0.64 3.75
C ASN A 111 15.29 -1.74 4.01
N GLU A 112 14.50 -1.59 5.08
CA GLU A 112 13.49 -2.56 5.50
C GLU A 112 12.15 -2.40 4.78
N CYS A 113 12.02 -1.42 3.89
CA CYS A 113 10.75 -1.07 3.29
C CYS A 113 10.89 -0.49 1.90
N GLU A 114 9.73 -0.34 1.26
CA GLU A 114 9.62 0.30 -0.03
C GLU A 114 8.87 1.62 0.15
N GLU A 115 9.62 2.72 0.27
CA GLU A 115 9.09 4.08 0.49
C GLU A 115 8.16 4.16 1.71
N GLY A 116 8.60 3.56 2.83
CA GLY A 116 7.84 3.56 4.08
C GLY A 116 6.79 2.44 4.17
N CYS A 117 6.58 1.68 3.10
CA CYS A 117 5.57 0.63 3.08
C CYS A 117 6.14 -0.75 3.43
N ALA A 118 5.46 -1.45 4.35
CA ALA A 118 5.74 -2.85 4.73
C ALA A 118 5.13 -3.88 3.75
N VAL A 119 4.27 -3.46 2.81
CA VAL A 119 3.73 -4.35 1.77
C VAL A 119 4.84 -4.66 0.77
N SER A 120 5.39 -5.88 0.86
CA SER A 120 6.50 -6.30 0.02
C SER A 120 6.12 -6.47 -1.44
N ARG A 121 7.12 -6.39 -2.34
CA ARG A 121 6.93 -6.71 -3.76
C ARG A 121 6.37 -8.11 -4.00
N ALA A 122 6.85 -9.10 -3.26
CA ALA A 122 6.36 -10.47 -3.39
C ALA A 122 4.86 -10.55 -3.05
N CYS A 123 4.44 -9.89 -1.97
CA CYS A 123 3.05 -9.86 -1.51
C CYS A 123 2.11 -9.27 -2.58
N TYR A 124 2.35 -8.03 -3.02
CA TYR A 124 1.43 -7.39 -3.97
C TYR A 124 1.50 -8.02 -5.37
N GLN A 125 2.63 -8.60 -5.79
CA GLN A 125 2.72 -9.31 -7.07
C GLN A 125 1.94 -10.63 -7.04
N ARG A 126 1.93 -11.32 -5.90
CA ARG A 126 1.11 -12.53 -5.70
C ARG A 126 -0.37 -12.18 -5.65
N PHE A 127 -0.76 -11.17 -4.86
CA PHE A 127 -2.16 -10.70 -4.81
C PHE A 127 -2.66 -10.27 -6.18
N LYS A 128 -1.80 -9.61 -6.97
CA LYS A 128 -2.10 -9.27 -8.36
C LYS A 128 -2.46 -10.50 -9.19
N HIS A 129 -1.65 -11.55 -9.10
CA HIS A 129 -1.87 -12.78 -9.86
C HIS A 129 -3.12 -13.53 -9.40
N ASP A 130 -3.26 -13.72 -8.09
CA ASP A 130 -4.30 -14.56 -7.50
C ASP A 130 -5.69 -13.90 -7.57
N VAL A 131 -5.75 -12.56 -7.48
CA VAL A 131 -7.01 -11.81 -7.39
C VAL A 131 -7.17 -10.83 -8.54
N ILE A 132 -6.26 -9.85 -8.66
CA ILE A 132 -6.49 -8.67 -9.53
C ILE A 132 -6.54 -9.03 -11.02
N ALA A 133 -5.72 -9.98 -11.47
CA ALA A 133 -5.67 -10.42 -12.85
C ALA A 133 -6.96 -11.13 -13.29
N GLY A 134 -7.72 -11.71 -12.35
CA GLY A 134 -8.99 -12.40 -12.62
C GLY A 134 -10.25 -11.54 -12.47
N LEU A 135 -10.12 -10.28 -12.05
CA LEU A 135 -11.28 -9.40 -11.86
C LEU A 135 -11.95 -9.06 -13.19
N SER A 136 -13.29 -9.08 -13.20
CA SER A 136 -14.09 -8.76 -14.38
C SER A 136 -13.80 -7.34 -14.90
N GLU A 137 -13.63 -7.23 -16.22
CA GLU A 137 -13.35 -5.95 -16.87
C GLU A 137 -14.53 -4.97 -16.81
N SER A 138 -15.77 -5.48 -16.73
CA SER A 138 -16.98 -4.66 -16.65
C SER A 138 -17.14 -3.99 -15.28
N GLY A 139 -16.51 -4.55 -14.25
CA GLY A 139 -16.50 -4.04 -12.89
C GLY A 139 -16.46 -5.16 -11.85
N TRP A 140 -16.09 -4.80 -10.62
CA TRP A 140 -15.91 -5.76 -9.53
C TRP A 140 -16.13 -5.08 -8.17
N SER A 141 -16.32 -5.90 -7.14
CA SER A 141 -16.33 -5.47 -5.75
C SER A 141 -15.49 -6.43 -4.89
N LEU A 142 -14.69 -5.88 -4.00
CA LEU A 142 -13.94 -6.61 -2.98
C LEU A 142 -14.13 -5.94 -1.63
N THR A 143 -14.31 -6.72 -0.57
CA THR A 143 -14.38 -6.17 0.79
C THR A 143 -12.99 -6.10 1.41
N GLN A 144 -12.79 -5.18 2.35
CA GLN A 144 -11.55 -5.15 3.14
C GLN A 144 -11.30 -6.48 3.86
N ASN A 145 -12.34 -7.14 4.36
CA ASN A 145 -12.20 -8.45 5.01
C ASN A 145 -11.67 -9.52 4.06
N GLN A 146 -12.11 -9.56 2.80
CA GLN A 146 -11.55 -10.51 1.81
C GLN A 146 -10.06 -10.26 1.55
N ILE A 147 -9.65 -8.99 1.50
CA ILE A 147 -8.24 -8.64 1.31
C ILE A 147 -7.41 -9.02 2.54
N LEU A 148 -7.91 -8.71 3.74
CA LEU A 148 -7.23 -9.07 4.99
C LEU A 148 -7.14 -10.58 5.18
N GLN A 149 -8.21 -11.32 4.88
CA GLN A 149 -8.19 -12.78 4.90
C GLN A 149 -7.14 -13.35 3.93
N TRP A 150 -7.05 -12.81 2.72
CA TRP A 150 -6.02 -13.22 1.77
C TRP A 150 -4.60 -12.95 2.31
N VAL A 151 -4.37 -11.81 2.97
CA VAL A 151 -3.08 -11.49 3.60
C VAL A 151 -2.74 -12.47 4.71
N ASP A 152 -3.72 -12.84 5.54
CA ASP A 152 -3.52 -13.77 6.66
C ASP A 152 -3.26 -15.22 6.17
N GLU A 153 -3.83 -15.61 5.01
CA GLU A 153 -3.57 -16.90 4.37
C GLU A 153 -2.20 -16.98 3.67
N TYR A 154 -1.67 -15.83 3.22
CA TYR A 154 -0.42 -15.75 2.47
C TYR A 154 0.50 -14.65 3.02
N PRO A 155 1.01 -14.79 4.25
CA PRO A 155 1.93 -13.82 4.81
C PRO A 155 3.16 -13.71 3.91
N SER A 156 3.62 -12.48 3.71
CA SER A 156 4.85 -12.15 3.02
C SER A 156 6.01 -12.93 3.68
N SER A 157 6.41 -14.05 3.07
CA SER A 157 7.62 -14.79 3.44
C SER A 157 8.87 -13.96 3.20
#